data_AF-A0A9D6YYH0-F1
#
_entry.id   AF-A0A9D6YYH0-F1
#
_cell.length_a   1.000
_cell.length_b   1.000
_cell.length_c   1.000
_cell.angle_alpha   90.00
_cell.angle_beta   90.00
_cell.angle_gamma   90.00
#
_symmetry.space_group_name_H-M   'P 1'
#
loop_
_entity.id
_entity.type
_entity.pdbx_description
1 polymer ?
#
loop_
_entity_poly.entity_id
_entity_poly.type
_entity_poly.pdbx_seq_one_letter_code
_entity_poly.pdbx_strand_id
1 'polypeptide(L)'
;MSSRTRVRTTSTAHNRISPETSWITRRLTAVLISIWFGGILVVALAAPASFRSVDSVLSAPPAATAKALKQMGPTAVREILHYQVGEANRLMFETWGIAQLLLGVAIFLLLLFLSTAGRPALGLALAMMLMAVLMNFVLIPRISEIGRDMRASLQTRPGETMQKFGLLHLGFTAFELAVVLLGTILLVLLLRNRSGFSGLRRGGSGRSGSLSGGGGEEI
;
A
#
# COMPACT_ATOMS: atom_id res chain seq x y z
N MET A 1 5.12 -50.11 -40.98
CA MET A 1 4.89 -49.47 -39.67
C MET A 1 6.22 -48.89 -39.18
N SER A 2 6.40 -47.57 -39.23
CA SER A 2 7.62 -46.90 -38.75
C SER A 2 7.24 -45.91 -37.66
N SER A 3 7.58 -46.25 -36.42
CA SER A 3 7.35 -45.46 -35.21
C SER A 3 8.44 -44.40 -35.07
N ARG A 4 8.13 -43.15 -35.47
CA ARG A 4 8.97 -41.98 -35.17
C ARG A 4 8.81 -41.58 -33.71
N THR A 5 9.79 -41.92 -32.89
CA THR A 5 9.96 -41.43 -31.52
C THR A 5 10.24 -39.93 -31.57
N ARG A 6 9.23 -39.11 -31.24
CA ARG A 6 9.38 -37.66 -31.14
C ARG A 6 10.10 -37.32 -29.84
N VAL A 7 11.40 -37.08 -29.92
CA VAL A 7 12.17 -36.49 -28.80
C VAL A 7 11.61 -35.08 -28.56
N ARG A 8 10.89 -34.90 -27.45
CA ARG A 8 10.54 -33.57 -26.92
C ARG A 8 11.81 -32.95 -26.37
N THR A 9 12.49 -32.15 -27.17
CA THR A 9 13.47 -31.19 -26.66
C THR A 9 12.71 -30.13 -25.86
N THR A 10 12.65 -30.32 -24.55
CA THR A 10 12.22 -29.27 -23.62
C THR A 10 13.29 -28.18 -23.67
N SER A 11 13.03 -27.13 -24.45
CA SER A 11 13.76 -25.87 -24.38
C SER A 11 13.56 -25.32 -22.96
N THR A 12 14.53 -25.56 -22.09
CA THR A 12 14.62 -24.99 -20.75
C THR A 12 14.99 -23.52 -20.92
N ALA A 13 13.98 -22.71 -21.22
CA ALA A 13 14.08 -21.27 -21.12
C ALA A 13 14.60 -20.94 -19.71
N HIS A 14 15.79 -20.35 -19.69
CA HIS A 14 16.62 -20.09 -18.52
C HIS A 14 15.89 -19.11 -17.58
N ASN A 15 15.11 -19.65 -16.65
CA ASN A 15 14.41 -18.85 -15.64
C ASN A 15 15.45 -18.44 -14.60
N ARG A 16 16.01 -17.23 -14.73
CA ARG A 16 17.11 -16.72 -13.88
C ARG A 16 16.71 -16.50 -12.41
N ILE A 17 15.41 -16.55 -12.09
CA ILE A 17 14.88 -16.31 -10.74
C ILE A 17 14.63 -17.65 -10.06
N SER A 18 15.31 -17.89 -8.95
CA SER A 18 15.11 -19.11 -8.16
C SER A 18 13.69 -19.15 -7.55
N PRO A 19 13.09 -20.33 -7.36
CA PRO A 19 11.80 -20.45 -6.69
C PRO A 19 11.79 -19.86 -5.26
N GLU A 20 12.92 -19.95 -4.56
CA GLU A 20 13.11 -19.38 -3.23
C GLU A 20 13.05 -17.85 -3.26
N THR A 21 13.83 -17.21 -4.16
CA THR A 21 13.80 -15.75 -4.35
C THR A 21 12.39 -15.28 -4.68
N SER A 22 11.70 -15.95 -5.61
CA SER A 22 10.33 -15.59 -6.00
C SER A 22 9.35 -15.66 -4.81
N TRP A 23 9.48 -16.67 -3.95
CA TRP A 23 8.63 -16.84 -2.78
C TRP A 23 8.90 -15.78 -1.70
N ILE A 24 10.18 -15.48 -1.41
CA ILE A 24 10.56 -14.42 -0.45
C ILE A 24 10.03 -13.08 -0.95
N THR A 25 10.24 -12.76 -2.23
CA THR A 25 9.76 -11.53 -2.85
C THR A 25 8.25 -11.39 -2.71
N ARG A 26 7.47 -12.43 -2.99
CA ARG A 26 6.00 -12.41 -2.83
C ARG A 26 5.57 -12.10 -1.39
N ARG A 27 6.27 -12.63 -0.39
CA ARG A 27 5.99 -12.36 1.02
C ARG A 27 6.36 -10.93 1.41
N LEU A 28 7.51 -10.45 0.95
CA LEU A 28 7.91 -9.06 1.16
C LEU A 28 6.89 -8.10 0.53
N THR A 29 6.45 -8.37 -0.70
CA THR A 29 5.39 -7.60 -1.36
C THR A 29 4.09 -7.61 -0.56
N ALA A 30 3.69 -8.76 -0.01
CA ALA A 30 2.51 -8.85 0.84
C ALA A 30 2.63 -7.95 2.10
N VAL A 31 3.80 -7.93 2.74
CA VAL A 31 4.08 -7.03 3.89
C VAL A 31 3.99 -5.57 3.46
N LEU A 32 4.56 -5.20 2.32
CA LEU A 32 4.49 -3.82 1.80
C LEU A 32 3.05 -3.39 1.51
N ILE A 33 2.20 -4.26 0.97
CA ILE A 33 0.78 -3.99 0.77
C ILE A 33 0.08 -3.77 2.11
N SER A 34 0.39 -4.58 3.13
CA SER A 34 -0.17 -4.39 4.48
C SER A 34 0.26 -3.07 5.12
N ILE A 35 1.53 -2.66 4.93
CA ILE A 35 2.02 -1.35 5.37
C ILE A 35 1.25 -0.23 4.66
N TRP A 36 1.01 -0.37 3.35
CA TRP A 36 0.21 0.59 2.60
C TRP A 36 -1.19 0.73 3.21
N PHE A 37 -1.89 -0.38 3.47
CA PHE A 37 -3.22 -0.36 4.09
C PHE A 37 -3.21 0.29 5.49
N GLY A 38 -2.19 -0.01 6.29
CA GLY A 38 -2.00 0.64 7.58
C GLY A 38 -1.87 2.15 7.45
N GLY A 39 -1.10 2.63 6.47
CA GLY A 39 -0.96 4.06 6.21
C GLY A 39 -2.27 4.73 5.76
N ILE A 40 -3.05 4.07 4.89
CA ILE A 40 -4.39 4.54 4.50
C ILE A 40 -5.26 4.72 5.75
N LEU A 41 -5.29 3.71 6.62
CA LEU A 41 -6.08 3.75 7.85
C LEU A 41 -5.63 4.88 8.79
N VAL A 42 -4.32 5.04 8.98
CA VAL A 42 -3.76 6.10 9.82
C VAL A 42 -4.17 7.47 9.30
N VAL A 43 -4.02 7.74 8.00
CA VAL A 43 -4.38 9.03 7.40
C VAL A 43 -5.89 9.27 7.48
N ALA A 44 -6.70 8.26 7.20
CA ALA A 44 -8.16 8.33 7.26
C ALA A 44 -8.68 8.68 8.67
N LEU A 45 -7.98 8.25 9.72
CA LEU A 45 -8.33 8.55 11.11
C LEU A 45 -7.71 9.87 11.60
N ALA A 46 -6.47 10.15 11.21
CA ALA A 46 -5.72 11.31 11.69
C ALA A 46 -6.33 12.63 11.20
N ALA A 47 -6.68 12.73 9.91
CA ALA A 47 -7.17 14.00 9.37
C ALA A 47 -8.46 14.50 10.08
N PRO A 48 -9.51 13.67 10.26
CA PRO A 48 -10.69 14.08 11.03
C PRO A 48 -10.41 14.31 12.52
N ALA A 49 -9.50 13.54 13.13
CA ALA A 49 -9.11 13.73 14.52
C ALA A 49 -8.45 15.11 14.75
N SER A 50 -7.58 15.54 13.83
CA SER A 50 -6.93 16.85 13.88
C SER A 50 -7.93 18.01 13.79
N PHE A 51 -9.01 17.89 13.02
CA PHE A 51 -10.05 18.93 13.01
C PHE A 51 -10.85 18.96 14.31
N ARG A 52 -11.17 17.81 14.89
CA ARG A 52 -11.85 17.73 16.20
C ARG A 52 -11.01 18.30 17.34
N SER A 53 -9.67 18.28 17.23
CA SER A 53 -8.81 18.86 18.27
C SER A 53 -8.97 20.38 18.39
N VAL A 54 -9.46 21.07 17.35
CA VAL A 54 -9.80 22.51 17.45
C VAL A 54 -10.84 22.74 18.54
N ASP A 55 -11.94 21.98 18.51
CA ASP A 55 -13.03 22.13 19.47
C ASP A 55 -12.56 21.79 20.90
N SER A 56 -11.62 20.84 21.03
CA SER A 56 -10.98 20.53 22.32
C SER A 56 -10.16 21.72 22.86
N VAL A 57 -9.40 22.42 22.02
CA VAL A 57 -8.59 23.58 22.44
C VAL A 57 -9.49 24.77 22.79
N LEU A 58 -10.58 24.97 22.04
CA LEU A 58 -11.54 26.04 22.30
C LEU A 58 -12.34 25.82 23.59
N SER A 59 -12.70 24.58 23.90
CA SER A 59 -13.45 24.24 25.13
C SER A 59 -12.58 24.23 26.38
N ALA A 60 -11.30 23.83 26.27
CA ALA A 60 -10.36 23.80 27.38
C ALA A 60 -9.00 24.40 26.97
N PRO A 61 -8.88 25.74 26.91
CA PRO A 61 -7.63 26.40 26.54
C PRO A 61 -6.49 26.10 27.52
N PRO A 62 -5.27 25.76 27.05
CA PRO A 62 -4.12 25.58 27.92
C PRO A 62 -3.81 26.83 28.76
N ALA A 63 -3.45 26.67 30.03
CA ALA A 63 -3.21 27.79 30.94
C ALA A 63 -2.16 28.79 30.41
N ALA A 64 -1.14 28.29 29.71
CA ALA A 64 -0.08 29.10 29.11
C ALA A 64 -0.58 30.07 28.02
N THR A 65 -1.67 29.73 27.31
CA THR A 65 -2.18 30.52 26.18
C THR A 65 -3.58 31.08 26.42
N ALA A 66 -4.27 30.68 27.50
CA ALA A 66 -5.66 31.04 27.78
C ALA A 66 -5.93 32.56 27.75
N LYS A 67 -5.02 33.38 28.30
CA LYS A 67 -5.17 34.84 28.30
C LYS A 67 -5.10 35.41 26.88
N ALA A 68 -4.15 34.96 26.06
CA ALA A 68 -3.98 35.40 24.69
C ALA A 68 -5.17 34.95 23.81
N LEU A 69 -5.59 33.70 23.96
CA LEU A 69 -6.75 33.15 23.23
C LEU A 69 -8.04 33.91 23.58
N LYS A 70 -8.24 34.25 24.86
CA LYS A 70 -9.40 35.05 25.29
C LYS A 70 -9.38 36.47 24.69
N GLN A 71 -8.20 37.09 24.59
CA GLN A 71 -8.05 38.43 23.99
C GLN A 71 -8.35 38.44 22.49
N MET A 72 -7.99 37.39 21.74
CA MET A 72 -8.30 37.29 20.30
C MET A 72 -9.79 37.01 20.03
N GLY A 73 -10.50 36.41 20.99
CA GLY A 73 -11.90 36.03 20.84
C GLY A 73 -12.09 34.69 20.11
N PRO A 74 -13.21 33.99 20.36
CA PRO A 74 -13.41 32.60 19.94
C PRO A 74 -13.43 32.40 18.42
N THR A 75 -13.95 33.36 17.67
CA THR A 75 -14.03 33.30 16.21
C THR A 75 -12.63 33.34 15.59
N ALA A 76 -11.81 34.33 15.95
CA ALA A 76 -10.45 34.47 15.41
C ALA A 76 -9.56 33.28 15.82
N VAL A 77 -9.69 32.79 17.06
CA VAL A 77 -8.96 31.59 17.52
C VAL A 77 -9.34 30.37 16.69
N ARG A 78 -10.65 30.11 16.49
CA ARG A 78 -11.13 28.98 15.68
C ARG A 78 -10.55 29.04 14.27
N GLU A 79 -10.52 30.22 13.67
CA GLU A 79 -9.99 30.41 12.32
C GLU A 79 -8.51 30.08 12.20
N ILE A 80 -7.68 30.59 13.11
CA ILE A 80 -6.24 30.33 13.12
C ILE A 80 -5.98 28.83 13.35
N LEU A 81 -6.71 28.19 14.26
CA LEU A 81 -6.56 26.76 14.54
C LEU A 81 -7.00 25.90 13.35
N HIS A 82 -8.10 26.23 12.68
CA HIS A 82 -8.53 25.54 11.46
C HIS A 82 -7.49 25.68 10.35
N TYR A 83 -6.93 26.88 10.16
CA TYR A 83 -5.86 27.11 9.20
C TYR A 83 -4.62 26.26 9.51
N GLN A 84 -4.18 26.25 10.77
CA GLN A 84 -3.03 25.47 11.23
C GLN A 84 -3.24 23.96 11.03
N VAL A 85 -4.43 23.44 11.37
CA VAL A 85 -4.79 22.04 11.13
C VAL A 85 -4.85 21.73 9.64
N GLY A 86 -5.35 22.65 8.82
CA GLY A 86 -5.36 22.55 7.36
C GLY A 86 -3.95 22.39 6.78
N GLU A 87 -3.01 23.25 7.16
CA GLU A 87 -1.61 23.16 6.71
C GLU A 87 -0.90 21.90 7.25
N ALA A 88 -1.17 21.49 8.49
CA ALA A 88 -0.63 20.25 9.04
C ALA A 88 -1.13 19.03 8.26
N ASN A 89 -2.44 18.97 7.97
CA ASN A 89 -3.03 17.91 7.15
C ASN A 89 -2.49 17.94 5.71
N ARG A 90 -2.26 19.13 5.12
CA ARG A 90 -1.64 19.28 3.80
C ARG A 90 -0.28 18.58 3.74
N LEU A 91 0.59 18.87 4.70
CA LEU A 91 1.91 18.24 4.81
C LEU A 91 1.81 16.73 5.04
N MET A 92 0.85 16.29 5.85
CA MET A 92 0.57 14.87 6.07
C MET A 92 0.16 14.17 4.77
N PHE A 93 -0.76 14.74 3.99
CA PHE A 93 -1.19 14.19 2.71
C PHE A 93 -0.06 14.15 1.68
N GLU A 94 0.75 15.21 1.60
CA GLU A 94 1.92 15.27 0.71
C GLU A 94 2.95 14.18 1.07
N THR A 95 3.28 14.05 2.36
CA THR A 95 4.19 13.02 2.85
C THR A 95 3.62 11.62 2.58
N TRP A 96 2.32 11.44 2.81
CA TRP A 96 1.63 10.19 2.53
C TRP A 96 1.65 9.85 1.04
N GLY A 97 1.37 10.80 0.16
CA GLY A 97 1.43 10.62 -1.29
C GLY A 97 2.81 10.16 -1.77
N ILE A 98 3.88 10.75 -1.24
CA ILE A 98 5.26 10.32 -1.51
C ILE A 98 5.47 8.87 -1.02
N ALA A 99 5.02 8.54 0.19
CA ALA A 99 5.13 7.18 0.71
C ALA A 99 4.39 6.16 -0.16
N GLN A 100 3.18 6.49 -0.64
CA GLN A 100 2.42 5.66 -1.56
C GLN A 100 3.16 5.45 -2.89
N LEU A 101 3.78 6.50 -3.43
CA LEU A 101 4.55 6.41 -4.67
C LEU A 101 5.76 5.47 -4.48
N LEU A 102 6.50 5.61 -3.37
CA LEU A 102 7.62 4.73 -3.05
C LEU A 102 7.17 3.28 -2.88
N LEU A 103 6.06 3.03 -2.16
CA LEU A 103 5.49 1.70 -1.99
C LEU A 103 5.05 1.09 -3.33
N GLY A 104 4.34 1.86 -4.16
CA GLY A 104 3.88 1.44 -5.48
C GLY A 104 5.04 1.05 -6.40
N VAL A 105 6.07 1.90 -6.48
CA VAL A 105 7.29 1.62 -7.25
C VAL A 105 8.00 0.38 -6.71
N ALA A 106 8.21 0.28 -5.39
CA ALA A 106 8.88 -0.87 -4.78
C ALA A 106 8.13 -2.18 -5.05
N ILE A 107 6.81 -2.21 -4.84
CA ILE A 107 5.96 -3.37 -5.12
C ILE A 107 6.04 -3.79 -6.58
N PHE A 108 5.92 -2.83 -7.51
CA PHE A 108 5.98 -3.12 -8.93
C PHE A 108 7.35 -3.67 -9.36
N LEU A 109 8.45 -3.03 -8.95
CA LEU A 109 9.81 -3.45 -9.30
C LEU A 109 10.17 -4.82 -8.70
N LEU A 110 9.76 -5.08 -7.45
CA LEU A 110 9.95 -6.38 -6.81
C LEU A 110 9.25 -7.49 -7.61
N LEU A 111 8.00 -7.28 -8.00
CA LEU A 111 7.27 -8.28 -8.79
C LEU A 111 7.81 -8.41 -10.22
N LEU A 112 8.28 -7.31 -10.83
CA LEU A 112 8.79 -7.27 -12.20
C LEU A 112 10.13 -8.00 -12.35
N PHE A 113 11.06 -7.77 -11.42
CA PHE A 113 12.44 -8.25 -11.55
C PHE A 113 12.79 -9.42 -10.64
N LEU A 114 12.13 -9.56 -9.49
CA LEU A 114 12.49 -10.53 -8.45
C LEU A 114 11.39 -11.57 -8.18
N SER A 115 10.34 -11.63 -9.01
CA SER A 115 9.29 -12.63 -8.88
C SER A 115 8.92 -13.28 -10.22
N THR A 116 8.48 -14.53 -10.13
CA THR A 116 7.80 -15.25 -11.24
C THR A 116 6.29 -15.00 -11.19
N ALA A 117 5.87 -13.81 -10.76
CA ALA A 117 4.47 -13.44 -10.67
C ALA A 117 3.82 -13.39 -12.06
N GLY A 118 2.58 -13.85 -12.17
CA GLY A 118 1.86 -13.83 -13.45
C GLY A 118 1.49 -12.42 -13.88
N ARG A 119 1.17 -12.26 -15.17
CA ARG A 119 0.72 -10.98 -15.76
C ARG A 119 -0.39 -10.27 -14.97
N PRO A 120 -1.40 -10.96 -14.40
CA PRO A 120 -2.42 -10.27 -13.60
C PRO A 120 -1.86 -9.57 -12.36
N ALA A 121 -0.89 -10.18 -11.66
CA ALA A 121 -0.29 -9.58 -10.47
C ALA A 121 0.57 -8.35 -10.83
N LEU A 122 1.31 -8.41 -11.95
CA LEU A 122 2.05 -7.26 -12.47
C LEU A 122 1.11 -6.12 -12.90
N GLY A 123 0.00 -6.45 -13.58
CA GLY A 123 -0.99 -5.47 -13.99
C GLY A 123 -1.64 -4.75 -12.80
N LEU A 124 -1.97 -5.47 -11.74
CA LEU A 124 -2.50 -4.87 -10.50
C LEU A 124 -1.47 -3.99 -9.80
N ALA A 125 -0.22 -4.44 -9.69
CA ALA A 125 0.85 -3.64 -9.10
C ALA A 125 1.10 -2.35 -9.89
N LEU A 126 1.11 -2.43 -11.23
CA LEU A 126 1.21 -1.28 -12.11
C LEU A 126 0.03 -0.32 -11.92
N ALA A 127 -1.19 -0.84 -11.86
CA ALA A 127 -2.39 -0.01 -11.64
C ALA A 127 -2.33 0.73 -10.30
N MET A 128 -1.93 0.06 -9.21
CA MET A 128 -1.73 0.70 -7.90
C MET A 128 -0.63 1.78 -7.94
N MET A 129 0.47 1.54 -8.65
CA MET A 129 1.53 2.54 -8.83
C MET A 129 1.05 3.76 -9.62
N LEU A 130 0.33 3.56 -10.74
CA LEU A 130 -0.22 4.64 -11.55
C LEU A 130 -1.27 5.45 -10.77
N MET A 131 -2.05 4.77 -9.94
CA MET A 131 -2.89 5.42 -8.97
C MET A 131 -2.06 6.31 -8.05
N ALA A 132 -1.02 5.80 -7.38
CA ALA A 132 -0.18 6.62 -6.49
C ALA A 132 0.40 7.86 -7.20
N VAL A 133 0.79 7.75 -8.47
CA VAL A 133 1.18 8.89 -9.32
C VAL A 133 0.02 9.89 -9.46
N LEU A 134 -1.17 9.43 -9.83
CA LEU A 134 -2.35 10.29 -9.97
C LEU A 134 -2.70 11.01 -8.66
N MET A 135 -2.64 10.31 -7.53
CA MET A 135 -2.86 10.91 -6.20
C MET A 135 -1.88 12.06 -5.95
N ASN A 136 -0.60 11.84 -6.22
CA ASN A 136 0.47 12.78 -5.86
C ASN A 136 0.51 14.02 -6.75
N PHE A 137 0.25 13.86 -8.05
CA PHE A 137 0.37 14.96 -9.02
C PHE A 137 -0.94 15.62 -9.40
N VAL A 138 -2.08 15.01 -9.09
CA VAL A 138 -3.40 15.56 -9.43
C VAL A 138 -4.23 15.79 -8.17
N LEU A 139 -4.44 14.77 -7.34
CA LEU A 139 -5.44 14.89 -6.28
C LEU A 139 -4.96 15.73 -5.09
N ILE A 140 -3.77 15.46 -4.56
CA ILE A 140 -3.20 16.19 -3.41
C ILE A 140 -3.00 17.69 -3.70
N PRO A 141 -2.44 18.11 -4.86
CA PRO A 141 -2.33 19.52 -5.19
C PRO A 141 -3.69 20.23 -5.23
N ARG A 142 -4.71 19.60 -5.84
CA ARG A 142 -6.07 20.15 -5.92
C ARG A 142 -6.73 20.32 -4.55
N ILE A 143 -6.54 19.35 -3.64
CA ILE A 143 -7.01 19.45 -2.26
C ILE A 143 -6.33 20.62 -1.54
N SER A 144 -5.03 20.79 -1.77
CA SER A 144 -4.24 21.86 -1.16
C SER A 144 -4.65 23.25 -1.63
N GLU A 145 -4.88 23.42 -2.93
CA GLU A 145 -5.38 24.68 -3.54
C GLU A 145 -6.72 25.09 -2.92
N ILE A 146 -7.70 24.18 -2.91
CA ILE A 146 -9.04 24.46 -2.39
C ILE A 146 -8.98 24.74 -0.87
N GLY A 147 -8.14 24.02 -0.13
CA GLY A 147 -7.96 24.24 1.30
C GLY A 147 -7.42 25.63 1.65
N ARG A 148 -6.51 26.17 0.84
CA ARG A 148 -5.90 27.49 1.05
C ARG A 148 -6.88 28.64 0.77
N ASP A 149 -7.72 28.47 -0.24
CA ASP A 149 -8.67 29.49 -0.69
C ASP A 149 -10.07 29.36 -0.06
N MET A 150 -10.26 28.35 0.80
CA MET A 150 -11.57 27.96 1.34
C MET A 150 -12.27 29.09 2.09
N ARG A 151 -11.52 29.98 2.78
CA ARG A 151 -12.10 31.11 3.51
C ARG A 151 -12.65 32.20 2.58
N ALA A 152 -11.83 32.66 1.63
CA ALA A 152 -12.25 33.70 0.69
C ALA A 152 -13.44 33.23 -0.17
N SER A 153 -13.42 31.95 -0.53
CA SER A 153 -14.50 31.31 -1.27
C SER A 153 -15.75 31.05 -0.42
N LEU A 154 -15.64 30.71 0.87
CA LEU A 154 -16.78 30.58 1.79
C LEU A 154 -17.52 31.89 2.03
N GLN A 155 -16.80 33.02 2.08
CA GLN A 155 -17.41 34.34 2.29
C GLN A 155 -18.16 34.84 1.05
N THR A 156 -17.72 34.44 -0.14
CA THR A 156 -18.26 34.93 -1.41
C THR A 156 -19.25 33.94 -2.05
N ARG A 157 -19.01 32.64 -1.91
CA ARG A 157 -19.74 31.53 -2.57
C ARG A 157 -19.76 30.26 -1.68
N PRO A 158 -20.48 30.29 -0.54
CA PRO A 158 -20.45 29.19 0.42
C PRO A 158 -20.94 27.86 -0.16
N GLY A 159 -22.01 27.85 -0.94
CA GLY A 159 -22.57 26.63 -1.55
C GLY A 159 -21.63 25.94 -2.54
N GLU A 160 -21.01 26.71 -3.44
CA GLU A 160 -20.05 26.21 -4.43
C GLU A 160 -18.81 25.60 -3.74
N THR A 161 -18.32 26.27 -2.69
CA THR A 161 -17.14 25.84 -1.95
C THR A 161 -17.38 24.52 -1.21
N MET A 162 -18.52 24.38 -0.53
CA MET A 162 -18.86 23.14 0.17
C MET A 162 -19.10 21.98 -0.79
N GLN A 163 -19.71 22.24 -1.95
CA GLN A 163 -19.89 21.23 -2.99
C GLN A 163 -18.54 20.74 -3.54
N LYS A 164 -17.62 21.66 -3.87
CA LYS A 164 -16.27 21.31 -4.35
C LYS A 164 -15.50 20.50 -3.30
N PHE A 165 -15.51 20.94 -2.05
CA PHE A 165 -14.87 20.22 -0.96
C PHE A 165 -15.45 18.81 -0.79
N GLY A 166 -16.78 18.66 -0.80
CA GLY A 166 -17.45 17.37 -0.70
C GLY A 166 -17.09 16.43 -1.85
N LEU A 167 -17.08 16.95 -3.09
CA LEU A 167 -16.72 16.16 -4.27
C LEU A 167 -15.27 15.68 -4.22
N LEU A 168 -14.36 16.54 -3.75
CA LEU A 168 -12.95 16.21 -3.64
C LEU A 168 -12.68 15.19 -2.53
N HIS A 169 -13.37 15.32 -1.40
CA HIS A 169 -13.31 14.35 -0.30
C HIS A 169 -13.86 12.98 -0.73
N LEU A 170 -14.97 12.97 -1.48
CA LEU A 170 -15.52 11.75 -2.07
C LEU A 170 -14.51 11.14 -3.05
N GLY A 171 -13.90 11.95 -3.92
CA GLY A 171 -12.87 11.51 -4.86
C GLY A 171 -11.68 10.87 -4.19
N PHE A 172 -11.16 11.50 -3.12
CA PHE A 172 -10.09 10.95 -2.29
C PHE A 172 -10.48 9.62 -1.66
N THR A 173 -11.67 9.54 -1.07
CA THR A 173 -12.18 8.32 -0.42
C THR A 173 -12.35 7.18 -1.42
N ALA A 174 -12.98 7.45 -2.56
CA ALA A 174 -13.17 6.47 -3.63
C ALA A 174 -11.84 5.95 -4.17
N PHE A 175 -10.86 6.85 -4.32
CA PHE A 175 -9.53 6.51 -4.75
C PHE A 175 -8.83 5.56 -3.75
N GLU A 176 -8.83 5.89 -2.46
CA GLU A 176 -8.21 5.03 -1.42
C GLU A 176 -8.90 3.66 -1.34
N LEU A 177 -10.23 3.61 -1.46
CA LEU A 177 -10.99 2.36 -1.52
C LEU A 177 -10.60 1.51 -2.74
N ALA A 178 -10.37 2.13 -3.90
CA ALA A 178 -9.90 1.43 -5.09
C ALA A 178 -8.48 0.86 -4.87
N VAL A 179 -7.57 1.58 -4.21
CA VAL A 179 -6.24 1.04 -3.84
C VAL A 179 -6.38 -0.16 -2.94
N VAL A 180 -7.23 -0.08 -1.91
CA VAL A 180 -7.49 -1.19 -0.98
C VAL A 180 -8.04 -2.41 -1.70
N LEU A 181 -8.99 -2.22 -2.61
CA LEU A 181 -9.56 -3.30 -3.41
C LEU A 181 -8.49 -3.98 -4.28
N LEU A 182 -7.74 -3.19 -5.07
CA LEU A 182 -6.69 -3.71 -5.94
C LEU A 182 -5.58 -4.43 -5.14
N GLY A 183 -5.15 -3.83 -4.03
CA GLY A 183 -4.17 -4.41 -3.13
C GLY A 183 -4.66 -5.72 -2.51
N THR A 184 -5.95 -5.82 -2.18
CA THR A 184 -6.54 -7.04 -1.59
C THR A 184 -6.57 -8.16 -2.64
N ILE A 185 -6.97 -7.86 -3.87
CA ILE A 185 -6.94 -8.82 -4.98
C ILE A 185 -5.50 -9.29 -5.22
N LEU A 186 -4.54 -8.35 -5.27
CA LEU A 186 -3.13 -8.67 -5.44
C LEU A 186 -2.62 -9.57 -4.31
N LEU A 187 -2.93 -9.22 -3.05
CA LEU A 187 -2.55 -10.01 -1.87
C LEU A 187 -3.07 -11.46 -1.96
N VAL A 188 -4.35 -11.65 -2.34
CA VAL A 188 -4.94 -12.97 -2.54
C VAL A 188 -4.20 -13.76 -3.63
N LEU A 189 -3.86 -13.13 -4.77
CA LEU A 189 -3.09 -13.77 -5.84
C LEU A 189 -1.66 -14.15 -5.42
N LEU A 190 -1.03 -13.32 -4.59
CA LEU A 190 0.31 -13.60 -4.06
C LEU A 190 0.30 -14.79 -3.09
N LEU A 191 -0.73 -14.90 -2.25
CA LEU A 191 -0.86 -15.95 -1.23
C LEU A 191 -1.36 -17.29 -1.77
N ARG A 192 -2.20 -17.31 -2.82
CA ARG A 192 -2.76 -18.54 -3.40
C ARG A 192 -1.71 -19.39 -4.12
N ASN A 193 -0.67 -18.78 -4.69
CA ASN A 193 0.36 -19.47 -5.47
C ASN A 193 1.46 -20.09 -4.57
N ARG A 194 1.10 -21.12 -3.79
CA ARG A 194 1.99 -21.84 -2.85
C ARG A 194 3.00 -22.82 -3.49
N SER A 195 3.33 -22.70 -4.77
CA SER A 195 4.01 -23.76 -5.54
C SER A 195 5.53 -23.87 -5.36
N GLY A 196 6.12 -23.49 -4.22
CA GLY A 196 7.59 -23.37 -4.09
C GLY A 196 8.31 -24.28 -3.08
N PHE A 197 7.68 -24.71 -1.98
CA PHE A 197 8.44 -25.22 -0.82
C PHE A 197 8.23 -26.71 -0.47
N SER A 198 7.32 -27.42 -1.13
CA SER A 198 7.02 -28.83 -0.82
C SER A 198 8.06 -29.83 -1.37
N GLY A 199 9.03 -29.41 -2.19
CA GLY A 199 10.00 -30.30 -2.83
C GLY A 199 11.27 -30.61 -2.01
N LEU A 200 11.67 -29.74 -1.08
CA LEU A 200 12.98 -29.85 -0.40
C LEU A 200 12.98 -30.80 0.81
N ARG A 201 11.81 -31.21 1.31
CA ARG A 201 11.71 -32.04 2.53
C ARG A 201 11.56 -33.54 2.26
N ARG A 202 11.55 -33.97 0.99
CA ARG A 202 11.29 -35.37 0.59
C ARG A 202 12.51 -36.13 0.03
N GLY A 203 13.70 -35.51 0.00
CA GLY A 203 14.93 -36.11 -0.55
C GLY A 203 15.89 -36.72 0.47
N GLY A 204 15.62 -36.62 1.78
CA GLY A 204 16.54 -37.01 2.85
C GLY A 204 15.98 -38.07 3.79
N SER A 205 15.52 -39.22 3.26
CA SER A 205 15.20 -40.40 4.10
C SER A 205 15.09 -41.63 3.20
N GLY A 206 16.22 -42.22 2.83
CA GLY A 206 16.23 -43.41 1.98
C GLY A 206 17.60 -44.03 1.80
N ARG A 207 18.41 -44.10 2.86
CA ARG A 207 19.64 -44.90 2.85
C ARG A 207 19.94 -45.38 4.27
N SER A 208 19.13 -46.33 4.75
CA SER A 208 19.50 -47.19 5.87
C SER A 208 19.88 -48.54 5.28
N GLY A 209 21.11 -48.97 5.54
CA GLY A 209 21.73 -50.13 4.93
C GLY A 209 21.09 -51.45 5.34
N SER A 210 21.06 -52.37 4.38
CA SER A 210 20.93 -53.81 4.63
C SER A 210 22.34 -54.42 4.61
N LEU A 211 22.92 -54.57 5.80
CA LEU A 211 24.00 -55.52 6.06
C LEU A 211 23.36 -56.77 6.67
N SER A 212 23.40 -57.89 5.95
CA SER A 212 23.13 -59.27 6.41
C SER A 212 23.31 -60.19 5.19
N GLY A 213 24.08 -61.29 5.15
CA GLY A 213 25.04 -61.99 6.02
C GLY A 213 26.01 -62.74 5.07
N GLY A 214 27.27 -63.08 5.42
CA GLY A 214 27.63 -64.27 6.20
C GLY A 214 26.94 -65.52 5.64
N GLY A 215 27.56 -66.57 5.08
CA GLY A 215 28.93 -67.09 5.10
C GLY A 215 28.84 -68.63 5.15
N GLY A 216 29.69 -69.36 4.41
CA GLY A 216 29.86 -70.84 4.48
C GLY A 216 28.71 -71.68 3.90
N GLU A 217 28.85 -72.89 3.37
CA GLU A 217 29.93 -73.88 3.31
C GLU A 217 29.63 -74.84 2.12
N GLU A 218 30.65 -75.63 1.78
CA GLU A 218 30.70 -76.85 0.96
C GLU A 218 29.43 -77.73 1.04
N ILE A 219 28.96 -78.42 0.00
CA ILE A 219 29.55 -79.59 -0.71
C ILE A 219 28.96 -79.66 -2.13
#